data_AF-A0A316ZD16-F1
#
_entry.id   AF-A0A316ZD16-F1
#
_cell.length_a   1.000
_cell.length_b   1.000
_cell.length_c   1.000
_cell.angle_alpha   90.00
_cell.angle_beta   90.00
_cell.angle_gamma   90.00
#
_symmetry.space_group_name_H-M   'P 1'
#
loop_
_entity.id
_entity.type
_entity.pdbx_description
1 polymer ?
#
loop_
_entity_poly.entity_id
_entity_poly.type
_entity_poly.pdbx_seq_one_letter_code
_entity_poly.pdbx_strand_id
1 'polypeptide(L)'
;MPQVEALTDARPPDGRAPLSCVPTLIPAAPSAAPRPMSSSSSPLLAAPRTYASDSTAEAEPASLGALVRANNMRGSALAVQGAALALMALVWQLVLSKMGGKGALPLFAWHPMLQLLNLFLVLPLFTAGAWIMWHLHEQSGAHFISWHGTFGAVCVVWAWLQAAVGAASVWGGGALLGGGSKAKAVWKWHRLSGYLLLPVFILTFVLALLETTWVRQNASVSWRVFGVLALGGVLLGGALRVRPSKLPKLF
;
A
#
# COMPACT_ATOMS: atom_id res chain seq x y z
N MET A 1 -21.94 16.02 44.70
CA MET A 1 -21.19 15.49 45.87
C MET A 1 -22.17 15.07 46.93
N PRO A 2 -21.90 14.03 47.76
CA PRO A 2 -21.00 12.87 47.63
C PRO A 2 -21.83 11.54 47.72
N GLN A 3 -21.33 10.34 47.37
CA GLN A 3 -20.39 9.41 48.05
C GLN A 3 -20.00 8.36 46.96
N VAL A 4 -18.75 8.02 46.60
CA VAL A 4 -17.58 7.48 47.32
C VAL A 4 -17.79 6.02 47.81
N GLU A 5 -16.79 5.17 47.54
CA GLU A 5 -16.57 3.73 47.86
C GLU A 5 -17.22 2.71 46.89
N ALA A 6 -16.54 1.66 46.38
CA ALA A 6 -15.42 0.93 46.96
C ALA A 6 -14.40 0.43 45.92
N LEU A 7 -13.13 0.64 46.29
CA LEU A 7 -11.90 0.06 45.77
C LEU A 7 -11.89 -1.44 46.09
N THR A 8 -11.75 -2.32 45.09
CA THR A 8 -11.35 -3.72 45.36
C THR A 8 -10.03 -4.01 44.68
N ASP A 9 -9.03 -4.08 45.55
CA ASP A 9 -7.63 -4.40 45.38
C ASP A 9 -7.46 -5.85 44.92
N ALA A 10 -6.83 -6.07 43.78
CA ALA A 10 -6.45 -7.39 43.28
C ALA A 10 -4.94 -7.42 43.04
N ARG A 11 -4.21 -7.63 44.13
CA ARG A 11 -2.78 -7.93 44.14
C ARG A 11 -2.56 -9.41 43.78
N PRO A 12 -1.76 -9.75 42.76
CA PRO A 12 -1.31 -11.13 42.58
C PRO A 12 -0.20 -11.48 43.60
N PRO A 13 -0.14 -12.74 44.06
CA PRO A 13 0.84 -13.17 45.05
C PRO A 13 2.24 -13.36 44.41
N ASP A 14 3.22 -12.67 45.00
CA ASP A 14 4.64 -12.93 44.79
C ASP A 14 5.02 -14.31 45.38
N GLY A 15 5.67 -15.13 44.56
CA GLY A 15 6.10 -16.48 44.95
C GLY A 15 7.19 -17.06 44.06
N ARG A 16 8.40 -16.46 44.13
CA ARG A 16 9.78 -17.02 44.07
C ARG A 16 9.90 -18.51 43.64
N ALA A 17 10.90 -18.99 42.86
CA ALA A 17 12.25 -18.55 42.48
C ALA A 17 12.79 -19.52 41.38
N PRO A 18 14.10 -19.81 41.27
CA PRO A 18 15.16 -19.07 40.58
C PRO A 18 15.73 -19.88 39.39
N LEU A 19 16.15 -19.23 38.30
CA LEU A 19 17.02 -19.89 37.31
C LEU A 19 18.26 -19.05 37.04
N SER A 20 19.28 -19.43 37.80
CA SER A 20 20.67 -19.63 37.39
C SER A 20 21.27 -18.60 36.43
N CYS A 21 22.02 -17.67 37.01
CA CYS A 21 23.10 -16.96 36.34
C CYS A 21 24.15 -17.96 35.85
N VAL A 22 24.32 -18.07 34.54
CA VAL A 22 25.54 -18.61 33.93
C VAL A 22 26.43 -17.42 33.57
N PRO A 23 27.56 -17.22 34.27
CA PRO A 23 28.58 -16.29 33.82
C PRO A 23 29.40 -16.97 32.72
N THR A 24 29.16 -16.58 31.46
CA THR A 24 30.09 -16.88 30.38
C THR A 24 31.37 -16.08 30.64
N LEU A 25 32.42 -16.79 31.05
CA LEU A 25 33.80 -16.30 31.07
C LEU A 25 34.17 -15.77 29.69
N ILE A 26 34.25 -14.44 29.55
CA ILE A 26 34.96 -13.79 28.47
C ILE A 26 36.45 -13.81 28.84
N PRO A 27 37.34 -14.37 28.00
CA PRO A 27 38.77 -14.30 28.24
C PRO A 27 39.25 -12.85 28.18
N ALA A 28 40.03 -12.48 29.19
CA ALA A 28 40.68 -11.18 29.33
C ALA A 28 41.49 -10.83 28.07
N ALA A 29 41.12 -9.71 27.44
CA ALA A 29 41.94 -9.08 26.42
C ALA A 29 43.23 -8.53 27.04
N PRO A 30 44.38 -8.62 26.34
CA PRO A 30 45.64 -8.10 26.85
C PRO A 30 45.59 -6.58 27.04
N SER A 31 46.03 -6.17 28.22
CA SER A 31 46.32 -4.79 28.63
C SER A 31 47.20 -4.10 27.59
N ALA A 32 46.58 -3.26 26.75
CA ALA A 32 47.28 -2.35 25.86
C ALA A 32 47.52 -1.03 26.61
N ALA A 33 48.80 -0.66 26.65
CA ALA A 33 49.35 0.51 27.32
C ALA A 33 48.60 1.83 27.03
N PRO A 34 48.64 2.79 27.96
CA PRO A 34 48.05 4.11 27.77
C PRO A 34 48.71 4.80 26.56
N ARG A 35 47.91 5.07 25.52
CA ARG A 35 48.35 5.94 24.43
C ARG A 35 48.56 7.35 24.99
N PRO A 36 49.68 8.03 24.64
CA PRO A 36 49.88 9.42 25.01
C PRO A 36 48.74 10.26 24.41
N MET A 37 48.14 11.09 25.25
CA MET A 37 47.16 12.10 24.83
C MET A 37 47.82 13.00 23.80
N SER A 38 47.42 12.85 22.54
CA SER A 38 47.74 13.80 21.50
C SER A 38 47.02 15.11 21.81
N SER A 39 47.79 16.04 22.38
CA SER A 39 47.80 17.45 22.06
C SER A 39 46.45 18.01 21.61
N SER A 40 45.77 18.66 22.55
CA SER A 40 44.94 19.84 22.36
C SER A 40 45.07 20.50 20.98
N SER A 41 44.15 20.15 20.08
CA SER A 41 43.80 21.02 18.96
C SER A 41 43.04 22.19 19.58
N SER A 42 43.74 23.30 19.80
CA SER A 42 43.15 24.58 20.18
C SER A 42 41.89 24.83 19.35
N PRO A 43 40.75 25.21 19.95
CA PRO A 43 39.67 25.78 19.17
C PRO A 43 40.24 27.04 18.54
N LEU A 44 40.38 27.00 17.22
CA LEU A 44 40.70 28.15 16.40
C LEU A 44 39.54 29.12 16.61
N LEU A 45 39.67 30.02 17.59
CA LEU A 45 38.83 31.19 17.73
C LEU A 45 39.01 31.97 16.44
N ALA A 46 38.10 31.71 15.50
CA ALA A 46 37.94 32.53 14.33
C ALA A 46 37.78 33.97 14.83
N ALA A 47 38.69 34.84 14.37
CA ALA A 47 38.61 36.27 14.60
C ALA A 47 37.17 36.73 14.35
N PRO A 48 36.65 37.72 15.11
CA PRO A 48 35.35 38.29 14.85
C PRO A 48 35.38 38.87 13.44
N ARG A 49 34.83 38.14 12.46
CA ARG A 49 34.45 38.73 11.19
C ARG A 49 33.43 39.78 11.56
N THR A 50 33.82 41.02 11.38
CA THR A 50 32.91 42.11 11.10
C THR A 50 31.97 41.62 10.01
N TYR A 51 30.78 41.18 10.43
CA TYR A 51 29.65 41.00 9.55
C TYR A 51 29.32 42.39 9.03
N ALA A 52 29.95 42.76 7.92
CA ALA A 52 29.34 43.70 7.01
C ALA A 52 27.96 43.10 6.71
N SER A 53 26.92 43.82 7.11
CA SER A 53 25.54 43.58 6.73
C SER A 53 25.42 43.76 5.22
N ASP A 54 25.94 42.79 4.48
CA ASP A 54 25.62 42.66 3.07
C ASP A 54 24.24 42.02 3.04
N SER A 55 23.25 42.86 2.76
CA SER A 55 21.86 42.50 2.53
C SER A 55 21.76 41.69 1.23
N THR A 56 22.41 40.53 1.20
CA THR A 56 22.18 39.51 0.18
C THR A 56 20.86 38.87 0.54
N ALA A 57 19.82 39.28 -0.19
CA ALA A 57 18.49 38.72 -0.18
C ALA A 57 18.54 37.21 0.11
N GLU A 58 18.02 36.81 1.27
CA GLU A 58 17.81 35.41 1.61
C GLU A 58 16.94 34.79 0.52
N ALA A 59 17.55 33.96 -0.32
CA ALA A 59 16.83 33.21 -1.33
C ALA A 59 15.90 32.23 -0.60
N GLU A 60 14.62 32.61 -0.53
CA GLU A 60 13.49 31.78 -0.12
C GLU A 60 13.73 30.31 -0.55
N PRO A 61 13.64 29.33 0.38
CA PRO A 61 13.82 27.93 0.02
C PRO A 61 12.76 27.57 -1.02
N ALA A 62 13.21 27.34 -2.26
CA ALA A 62 12.34 27.05 -3.39
C ALA A 62 11.30 26.02 -2.96
N SER A 63 10.02 26.43 -2.95
CA SER A 63 8.94 25.57 -2.47
C SER A 63 9.02 24.22 -3.18
N LEU A 64 8.71 23.11 -2.48
CA LEU A 64 8.73 21.78 -3.07
C LEU A 64 7.96 21.75 -4.41
N GLY A 65 6.88 22.54 -4.52
CA GLY A 65 6.14 22.73 -5.76
C GLY A 65 6.94 23.42 -6.88
N ALA A 66 7.75 24.44 -6.57
CA ALA A 66 8.66 25.07 -7.52
C ALA A 66 9.78 24.12 -7.98
N LEU A 67 10.34 23.33 -7.06
CA LEU A 67 11.36 22.31 -7.35
C LEU A 67 10.81 21.17 -8.23
N VAL A 68 9.62 20.66 -7.90
CA VAL A 68 8.94 19.62 -8.68
C VAL A 68 8.55 20.17 -10.06
N ARG A 69 8.01 21.39 -10.16
CA ARG A 69 7.69 22.02 -11.44
C ARG A 69 8.94 22.23 -12.29
N ALA A 70 10.05 22.70 -11.70
CA ALA A 70 11.30 22.93 -12.42
C ALA A 70 11.91 21.62 -12.96
N ASN A 71 11.88 20.54 -12.19
CA ASN A 71 12.42 19.25 -12.64
C ASN A 71 11.49 18.53 -13.62
N ASN A 72 10.17 18.63 -13.45
CA ASN A 72 9.20 17.95 -14.31
C ASN A 72 8.98 18.67 -15.65
N MET A 73 9.40 19.94 -15.75
CA MET A 73 9.34 20.76 -16.97
C MET A 73 10.67 20.82 -17.74
N ARG A 74 11.72 20.10 -17.30
CA ARG A 74 12.95 19.98 -18.09
C ARG A 74 12.64 19.30 -19.42
N GLY A 75 13.25 19.77 -20.50
CA GLY A 75 12.91 19.37 -21.88
C GLY A 75 12.92 17.86 -22.13
N SER A 76 13.78 17.10 -21.42
CA SER A 76 13.80 15.63 -21.50
C SER A 76 12.58 14.97 -20.83
N ALA A 77 12.06 15.52 -19.73
CA ALA A 77 10.86 15.03 -19.08
C ALA A 77 9.61 15.28 -19.94
N LEU A 78 9.54 16.43 -20.61
CA LEU A 78 8.45 16.74 -21.56
C LEU A 78 8.47 15.81 -22.77
N ALA A 79 9.66 15.47 -23.30
CA ALA A 79 9.79 14.52 -24.39
C ALA A 79 9.31 13.11 -23.98
N VAL A 80 9.67 12.64 -22.78
CA VAL A 80 9.23 11.34 -22.25
C VAL A 80 7.72 11.33 -21.97
N GLN A 81 7.16 12.38 -21.37
CA GLN A 81 5.73 12.52 -21.15
C GLN A 81 4.96 12.58 -22.49
N GLY A 82 5.47 13.33 -23.46
CA GLY A 82 4.92 13.40 -24.81
C GLY A 82 4.92 12.05 -25.51
N ALA A 83 6.03 11.31 -25.45
CA ALA A 83 6.13 9.95 -26.01
C ALA A 83 5.18 8.97 -25.32
N ALA A 84 5.02 9.07 -24.00
CA ALA A 84 4.08 8.24 -23.24
C ALA A 84 2.62 8.53 -23.60
N LEU A 85 2.24 9.81 -23.73
CA LEU A 85 0.91 10.22 -24.17
C LEU A 85 0.64 9.83 -25.62
N ALA A 86 1.63 9.96 -26.51
CA ALA A 86 1.52 9.54 -27.91
C ALA A 86 1.35 8.02 -28.02
N LEU A 87 2.10 7.23 -27.24
CA LEU A 87 1.94 5.78 -27.17
C LEU A 87 0.56 5.41 -26.63
N MET A 88 0.10 6.07 -25.56
CA MET A 88 -1.23 5.88 -24.99
C MET A 88 -2.31 6.17 -26.04
N ALA A 89 -2.22 7.30 -26.73
CA ALA A 89 -3.16 7.68 -27.80
C ALA A 89 -3.13 6.68 -28.97
N LEU A 90 -1.96 6.19 -29.37
CA LEU A 90 -1.80 5.21 -30.44
C LEU A 90 -2.40 3.84 -30.06
N VAL A 91 -2.19 3.40 -28.81
CA VAL A 91 -2.81 2.18 -28.27
C VAL A 91 -4.34 2.33 -28.26
N TRP A 92 -4.86 3.46 -27.77
CA TRP A 92 -6.31 3.71 -27.76
C TRP A 92 -6.89 3.84 -29.17
N GLN A 93 -6.17 4.47 -30.10
CA GLN A 93 -6.57 4.57 -31.51
C GLN A 93 -6.61 3.19 -32.17
N LEU A 94 -5.62 2.32 -31.90
CA LEU A 94 -5.61 0.94 -32.40
C LEU A 94 -6.81 0.15 -31.86
N VAL A 95 -7.09 0.28 -30.56
CA VAL A 95 -8.23 -0.34 -29.88
C VAL A 95 -9.56 0.17 -30.49
N LEU A 96 -9.71 1.48 -30.65
CA LEU A 96 -10.91 2.12 -31.24
C LEU A 96 -11.08 1.78 -32.73
N SER A 97 -10.00 1.68 -33.49
CA SER A 97 -10.03 1.31 -34.92
C SER A 97 -10.55 -0.12 -35.15
N LYS A 98 -10.34 -1.02 -34.17
CA LYS A 98 -10.91 -2.38 -34.19
C LYS A 98 -12.35 -2.45 -33.68
N MET A 99 -12.88 -1.36 -33.14
CA MET A 99 -14.27 -1.23 -32.67
C MET A 99 -15.22 -0.59 -33.70
N GLY A 100 -14.76 -0.31 -34.93
CA GLY A 100 -15.51 0.37 -36.01
C GLY A 100 -16.61 -0.45 -36.71
N GLY A 101 -17.22 -1.43 -36.04
CA GLY A 101 -18.36 -2.20 -36.56
C GLY A 101 -19.69 -1.68 -36.01
N LYS A 102 -20.57 -1.20 -36.90
CA LYS A 102 -21.89 -0.62 -36.57
C LYS A 102 -22.77 -1.61 -35.78
N GLY A 103 -23.06 -1.29 -34.52
CA GLY A 103 -24.18 -1.87 -33.78
C GLY A 103 -23.80 -2.32 -32.37
N ALA A 104 -23.99 -1.42 -31.40
CA ALA A 104 -23.94 -1.64 -29.96
C ALA A 104 -22.68 -2.39 -29.47
N LEU A 105 -21.69 -1.65 -28.96
CA LEU A 105 -20.65 -2.23 -28.10
C LEU A 105 -21.35 -3.09 -27.05
N PRO A 106 -21.27 -4.44 -27.11
CA PRO A 106 -21.85 -5.22 -26.04
C PRO A 106 -21.09 -4.79 -24.79
N LEU A 107 -21.80 -4.40 -23.73
CA LEU A 107 -21.20 -4.09 -22.42
C LEU A 107 -20.21 -5.19 -21.97
N PHE A 108 -20.35 -6.39 -22.54
CA PHE A 108 -19.50 -7.57 -22.39
C PHE A 108 -18.12 -7.50 -23.07
N ALA A 109 -17.86 -6.64 -24.07
CA ALA A 109 -16.54 -6.46 -24.68
C ALA A 109 -15.55 -5.73 -23.75
N TRP A 110 -16.06 -4.86 -22.87
CA TRP A 110 -15.26 -4.16 -21.87
C TRP A 110 -14.76 -5.08 -20.75
N HIS A 111 -15.49 -6.16 -20.47
CA HIS A 111 -15.16 -7.01 -19.33
C HIS A 111 -13.82 -7.75 -19.49
N PRO A 112 -13.51 -8.41 -20.62
CA PRO A 112 -12.19 -8.99 -20.85
C PRO A 112 -11.07 -7.95 -20.84
N MET A 113 -11.28 -6.77 -21.42
CA MET A 113 -10.27 -5.71 -21.43
C MET A 113 -9.96 -5.20 -20.01
N LEU A 114 -10.98 -4.95 -19.19
CA LEU A 114 -10.80 -4.56 -17.79
C LEU A 114 -10.21 -5.70 -16.95
N GLN A 115 -10.47 -6.96 -17.28
CA GLN A 115 -9.80 -8.10 -16.64
C GLN A 115 -8.31 -8.12 -16.96
N LEU A 116 -7.93 -7.92 -18.23
CA LEU A 116 -6.52 -7.84 -18.63
C LEU A 116 -5.83 -6.63 -17.98
N LEU A 117 -6.50 -5.48 -17.94
CA LEU A 117 -6.00 -4.29 -17.23
C LEU A 117 -5.78 -4.59 -15.74
N ASN A 118 -6.75 -5.23 -15.08
CA ASN A 118 -6.60 -5.58 -13.67
C ASN A 118 -5.47 -6.58 -13.45
N LEU A 119 -5.35 -7.59 -14.31
CA LEU A 119 -4.35 -8.64 -14.17
C LEU A 119 -2.92 -8.16 -14.45
N PHE A 120 -2.73 -7.37 -15.51
CA PHE A 120 -1.40 -6.99 -15.98
C PHE A 120 -0.93 -5.61 -15.51
N LEU A 121 -1.83 -4.77 -14.99
CA LEU A 121 -1.48 -3.45 -14.48
C LEU A 121 -1.86 -3.29 -13.01
N VAL A 122 -3.14 -3.40 -12.67
CA VAL A 122 -3.61 -3.05 -11.32
C VAL A 122 -3.03 -3.98 -10.26
N LEU A 123 -3.09 -5.30 -10.46
CA LEU A 123 -2.60 -6.28 -9.49
C LEU A 123 -1.07 -6.22 -9.30
N PRO A 124 -0.24 -6.08 -10.35
CA PRO A 124 1.19 -5.82 -10.20
C PRO A 124 1.49 -4.51 -9.48
N LEU A 125 0.82 -3.39 -9.81
CA LEU A 125 1.04 -2.11 -9.14
C LEU A 125 0.63 -2.16 -7.66
N PHE A 126 -0.47 -2.83 -7.36
CA PHE A 126 -0.92 -3.04 -5.99
C PHE A 126 0.08 -3.88 -5.19
N THR A 127 0.64 -4.93 -5.80
CA THR A 127 1.69 -5.76 -5.22
C THR A 127 2.98 -4.96 -5.00
N ALA A 128 3.39 -4.14 -5.98
CA ALA A 128 4.54 -3.27 -5.86
C ALA A 128 4.37 -2.24 -4.74
N GLY A 129 3.18 -1.66 -4.57
CA GLY A 129 2.87 -0.76 -3.46
C GLY A 129 3.04 -1.45 -2.10
N ALA A 130 2.50 -2.66 -1.93
CA ALA A 130 2.67 -3.44 -0.70
C ALA A 130 4.15 -3.82 -0.46
N TRP A 131 4.87 -4.20 -1.51
CA TRP A 131 6.30 -4.52 -1.46
C TRP A 131 7.18 -3.33 -1.05
N ILE A 132 6.92 -2.14 -1.60
CA ILE A 132 7.62 -0.91 -1.23
C ILE A 132 7.38 -0.59 0.25
N MET A 133 6.13 -0.67 0.70
CA MET A 133 5.79 -0.42 2.11
C MET A 133 6.43 -1.44 3.05
N TRP A 134 6.55 -2.70 2.63
CA TRP A 134 7.27 -3.72 3.38
C TRP A 134 8.72 -3.29 3.67
N HIS A 135 9.48 -2.93 2.64
CA HIS A 135 10.89 -2.55 2.79
C HIS A 135 11.07 -1.22 3.52
N LEU A 136 10.11 -0.29 3.39
CA LEU A 136 10.15 0.96 4.14
C LEU A 136 9.97 0.74 5.65
N HIS A 137 9.14 -0.23 6.04
CA HIS A 137 8.91 -0.59 7.44
C HIS A 137 9.98 -1.52 8.01
N GLU A 138 10.76 -2.20 7.17
CA GLU A 138 11.93 -2.97 7.61
C GLU A 138 12.93 -2.06 8.35
N GLN A 139 13.07 -0.81 7.92
CA GLN A 139 13.93 0.20 8.56
C GLN A 139 13.52 0.54 10.00
N SER A 140 12.24 0.38 10.34
CA SER A 140 11.73 0.60 11.70
C SER A 140 11.63 -0.69 12.53
N GLY A 141 11.91 -1.86 11.92
CA GLY A 141 11.92 -3.16 12.59
C GLY A 141 10.55 -3.76 12.91
N ALA A 142 9.45 -3.17 12.42
CA ALA A 142 8.09 -3.63 12.73
C ALA A 142 7.18 -3.70 11.50
N HIS A 143 6.67 -4.89 11.21
CA HIS A 143 5.67 -5.14 10.16
C HIS A 143 4.27 -5.29 10.76
N PHE A 144 3.25 -5.09 9.93
CA PHE A 144 1.83 -5.29 10.33
C PHE A 144 1.38 -4.47 11.54
N ILE A 145 1.93 -3.27 11.69
CA ILE A 145 1.64 -2.36 12.81
C ILE A 145 0.24 -1.72 12.76
N SER A 146 -0.49 -1.90 11.65
CA SER A 146 -1.82 -1.31 11.44
C SER A 146 -2.78 -2.33 10.83
N TRP A 147 -4.07 -2.10 11.05
CA TRP A 147 -5.11 -2.90 10.41
C TRP A 147 -5.10 -2.69 8.89
N HIS A 148 -4.88 -1.46 8.43
CA HIS A 148 -4.70 -1.18 7.00
C HIS A 148 -3.60 -2.06 6.37
N GLY A 149 -2.42 -2.15 6.97
CA GLY A 149 -1.31 -2.95 6.45
C GLY A 149 -1.61 -4.45 6.43
N THR A 150 -2.26 -4.94 7.48
CA THR A 150 -2.65 -6.36 7.61
C THR A 150 -3.69 -6.75 6.57
N PHE A 151 -4.81 -6.03 6.48
CA PHE A 151 -5.83 -6.29 5.47
C PHE A 151 -5.34 -6.04 4.04
N GLY A 152 -4.44 -5.07 3.85
CA GLY A 152 -3.78 -4.82 2.57
C GLY A 152 -3.00 -6.03 2.07
N ALA A 153 -2.16 -6.64 2.93
CA ALA A 153 -1.42 -7.84 2.57
C ALA A 153 -2.35 -9.03 2.28
N VAL A 154 -3.39 -9.22 3.10
CA VAL A 154 -4.42 -10.24 2.84
C VAL A 154 -5.09 -10.03 1.49
N CYS A 155 -5.46 -8.79 1.15
CA CYS A 155 -6.02 -8.43 -0.16
C CYS A 155 -5.07 -8.77 -1.32
N VAL A 156 -3.76 -8.51 -1.20
CA VAL A 156 -2.77 -8.84 -2.24
C VAL A 156 -2.75 -10.34 -2.50
N VAL A 157 -2.54 -11.13 -1.45
CA VAL A 157 -2.48 -12.60 -1.56
C VAL A 157 -3.79 -13.15 -2.11
N TRP A 158 -4.93 -12.70 -1.57
CA TRP A 158 -6.24 -13.15 -2.02
C TRP A 158 -6.51 -12.76 -3.48
N ALA A 159 -6.12 -11.56 -3.92
CA ALA A 159 -6.30 -11.15 -5.31
C ALA A 159 -5.48 -11.98 -6.29
N TRP A 160 -4.26 -12.38 -5.95
CA TRP A 160 -3.45 -13.31 -6.77
C TRP A 160 -4.06 -14.71 -6.83
N LEU A 161 -4.52 -15.26 -5.70
CA LEU A 161 -5.24 -16.54 -5.67
C LEU A 161 -6.52 -16.46 -6.51
N GLN A 162 -7.26 -15.35 -6.40
CA GLN A 162 -8.47 -15.10 -7.16
C GLN A 162 -8.18 -15.07 -8.66
N ALA A 163 -7.12 -14.37 -9.09
CA ALA A 163 -6.68 -14.34 -10.48
C ALA A 163 -6.30 -15.72 -11.00
N ALA A 164 -5.51 -16.49 -10.23
CA ALA A 164 -5.07 -17.84 -10.60
C ALA A 164 -6.25 -18.82 -10.72
N VAL A 165 -7.16 -18.85 -9.74
CA VAL A 165 -8.35 -19.71 -9.76
C VAL A 165 -9.30 -19.30 -10.89
N GLY A 166 -9.45 -17.99 -11.13
CA GLY A 166 -10.23 -17.46 -12.25
C GLY A 166 -9.69 -17.97 -13.58
N ALA A 167 -8.39 -17.74 -13.83
CA ALA A 167 -7.67 -18.22 -15.01
C ALA A 167 -7.82 -19.74 -15.20
N ALA A 168 -7.55 -20.54 -14.17
CA ALA A 168 -7.67 -21.99 -14.20
C ALA A 168 -9.10 -22.48 -14.52
N SER A 169 -10.12 -21.68 -14.17
CA SER A 169 -11.53 -22.03 -14.39
C SER A 169 -12.04 -21.70 -15.79
N VAL A 170 -11.50 -20.69 -16.46
CA VAL A 170 -12.07 -20.18 -17.73
C VAL A 170 -11.12 -20.27 -18.93
N TRP A 171 -9.80 -20.20 -18.73
CA TRP A 171 -8.86 -20.29 -19.84
C TRP A 171 -8.71 -21.73 -20.30
N GLY A 172 -8.56 -21.92 -21.62
CA GLY A 172 -8.53 -23.25 -22.23
C GLY A 172 -9.76 -24.10 -21.90
N GLY A 173 -10.92 -23.47 -21.67
CA GLY A 173 -12.15 -24.18 -21.27
C GLY A 173 -12.10 -24.81 -19.87
N GLY A 174 -11.19 -24.36 -19.01
CA GLY A 174 -11.01 -24.90 -17.67
C GLY A 174 -10.30 -26.25 -17.63
N ALA A 175 -9.47 -26.56 -18.64
CA ALA A 175 -8.74 -27.82 -18.77
C ALA A 175 -7.93 -28.17 -17.51
N LEU A 176 -7.34 -27.17 -16.85
CA LEU A 176 -6.58 -27.34 -15.59
C LEU A 176 -7.43 -27.89 -14.43
N LEU A 177 -8.75 -27.72 -14.49
CA LEU A 177 -9.71 -28.21 -13.49
C LEU A 177 -10.55 -29.39 -14.00
N GLY A 178 -10.16 -29.99 -15.13
CA GLY A 178 -10.89 -31.09 -15.78
C GLY A 178 -12.06 -30.66 -16.66
N GLY A 179 -12.21 -29.36 -16.94
CA GLY A 179 -13.19 -28.81 -17.89
C GLY A 179 -14.66 -28.90 -17.47
N GLY A 180 -15.53 -28.45 -18.37
CA GLY A 180 -16.98 -28.65 -18.30
C GLY A 180 -17.63 -28.26 -16.97
N SER A 181 -18.30 -29.22 -16.34
CA SER A 181 -19.04 -29.01 -15.09
C SER A 181 -18.14 -28.78 -13.87
N LYS A 182 -16.95 -29.41 -13.82
CA LYS A 182 -15.99 -29.28 -12.72
C LYS A 182 -15.42 -27.86 -12.65
N ALA A 183 -14.93 -27.36 -13.78
CA ALA A 183 -14.43 -25.98 -13.88
C ALA A 183 -15.54 -24.96 -13.54
N LYS A 184 -16.78 -25.21 -13.99
CA LYS A 184 -17.93 -24.35 -13.67
C LYS A 184 -18.30 -24.37 -12.19
N ALA A 185 -18.10 -25.47 -11.48
CA ALA A 185 -18.33 -25.54 -10.04
C ALA A 185 -17.33 -24.65 -9.28
N VAL A 186 -16.04 -24.75 -9.62
CA VAL A 186 -14.99 -23.89 -9.04
C VAL A 186 -15.23 -22.41 -9.37
N TRP A 187 -15.67 -22.10 -10.59
CA TRP A 187 -16.02 -20.72 -10.99
C TRP A 187 -17.10 -20.07 -10.10
N LYS A 188 -18.04 -20.85 -9.55
CA LYS A 188 -19.04 -20.31 -8.62
C LYS A 188 -18.40 -19.85 -7.31
N TRP A 189 -17.44 -20.61 -6.79
CA TRP A 189 -16.67 -20.24 -5.61
C TRP A 189 -15.75 -19.06 -5.87
N HIS A 190 -15.08 -19.02 -7.03
CA HIS A 190 -14.34 -17.84 -7.49
C HIS A 190 -15.25 -16.60 -7.48
N ARG A 191 -16.45 -16.69 -8.05
CA ARG A 191 -17.40 -15.56 -8.06
C ARG A 191 -17.78 -15.10 -6.65
N LEU A 192 -18.15 -16.04 -5.77
CA LEU A 192 -18.50 -15.72 -4.38
C LEU A 192 -17.32 -15.05 -3.68
N SER A 193 -16.13 -15.63 -3.80
CA SER A 193 -14.89 -15.08 -3.26
C SER A 193 -14.62 -13.67 -3.75
N GLY A 194 -14.91 -13.35 -5.02
CA GLY A 194 -14.75 -12.01 -5.56
C GLY A 194 -15.72 -11.00 -4.93
N TYR A 195 -16.95 -11.42 -4.61
CA TYR A 195 -17.91 -10.59 -3.89
C TYR A 195 -17.53 -10.35 -2.43
N LEU A 196 -16.77 -11.26 -1.81
CA LEU A 196 -16.22 -11.08 -0.46
C LEU A 196 -14.92 -10.27 -0.47
N LEU A 197 -14.10 -10.40 -1.51
CA LEU A 197 -12.86 -9.67 -1.63
C LEU A 197 -13.09 -8.16 -1.82
N LEU A 198 -14.13 -7.75 -2.56
CA LEU A 198 -14.48 -6.35 -2.76
C LEU A 198 -14.72 -5.56 -1.44
N PRO A 199 -15.57 -6.00 -0.50
CA PRO A 199 -15.75 -5.30 0.76
C PRO A 199 -14.48 -5.27 1.62
N VAL A 200 -13.62 -6.30 1.55
CA VAL A 200 -12.33 -6.29 2.27
C VAL A 200 -11.37 -5.26 1.65
N PHE A 201 -11.35 -5.11 0.32
CA PHE A 201 -10.64 -4.01 -0.34
C PHE A 201 -11.17 -2.64 0.12
N ILE A 202 -12.49 -2.47 0.13
CA ILE A 202 -13.13 -1.22 0.56
C ILE A 202 -12.79 -0.90 2.02
N LEU A 203 -12.87 -1.89 2.91
CA LEU A 203 -12.45 -1.76 4.30
C LEU A 203 -10.98 -1.35 4.40
N THR A 204 -10.10 -1.97 3.62
CA THR A 204 -8.67 -1.65 3.57
C THR A 204 -8.45 -0.18 3.19
N PHE A 205 -9.17 0.34 2.19
CA PHE A 205 -9.09 1.74 1.78
C PHE A 205 -9.66 2.70 2.83
N VAL A 206 -10.77 2.34 3.48
CA VAL A 206 -11.33 3.13 4.58
C VAL A 206 -10.32 3.22 5.74
N LEU A 207 -9.71 2.10 6.12
CA LEU A 207 -8.63 2.09 7.11
C LEU A 207 -7.44 2.95 6.67
N ALA A 208 -7.07 2.94 5.39
CA ALA A 208 -6.04 3.82 4.86
C ALA A 208 -6.37 5.30 5.13
N LEU A 209 -7.60 5.71 4.82
CA LEU A 209 -8.08 7.09 4.96
C LEU A 209 -8.20 7.54 6.43
N LEU A 210 -8.55 6.61 7.33
CA LEU A 210 -8.85 6.92 8.72
C LEU A 210 -7.66 6.70 9.67
N GLU A 211 -6.85 5.66 9.47
CA GLU A 211 -5.82 5.20 10.41
C GLU A 211 -4.43 5.74 10.07
N THR A 212 -4.07 5.84 8.79
CA THR A 212 -2.68 6.11 8.40
C THR A 212 -2.28 7.56 8.65
N THR A 213 -1.11 7.76 9.27
CA THR A 213 -0.53 9.08 9.54
C THR A 213 -0.27 9.85 8.25
N TRP A 214 0.21 9.17 7.21
CA TRP A 214 0.46 9.80 5.91
C TRP A 214 -0.79 10.47 5.33
N VAL A 215 -1.95 9.78 5.29
CA VAL A 215 -3.17 10.41 4.77
C VAL A 215 -3.65 11.53 5.70
N ARG A 216 -3.55 11.37 7.02
CA ARG A 216 -3.93 12.43 7.98
C ARG A 216 -3.12 13.72 7.82
N GLN A 217 -1.85 13.61 7.41
CA GLN A 217 -0.95 14.74 7.18
C GLN A 217 -1.09 15.35 5.77
N ASN A 218 -1.46 14.55 4.77
CA ASN A 218 -1.46 14.97 3.36
C ASN A 218 -2.86 15.23 2.78
N ALA A 219 -3.94 14.86 3.47
CA ALA A 219 -5.31 15.05 2.99
C ALA A 219 -6.21 15.75 4.02
N SER A 220 -6.99 16.73 3.54
CA SER A 220 -7.99 17.41 4.37
C SER A 220 -9.09 16.45 4.84
N VAL A 221 -9.81 16.82 5.90
CA VAL A 221 -10.94 16.03 6.41
C VAL A 221 -12.01 15.84 5.32
N SER A 222 -12.33 16.91 4.58
CA SER A 222 -13.36 16.87 3.52
C SER A 222 -13.03 15.85 2.43
N TRP A 223 -11.76 15.79 1.99
CA TRP A 223 -11.32 14.80 0.99
C TRP A 223 -11.45 13.37 1.50
N ARG A 224 -11.11 13.13 2.78
CA ARG A 224 -11.27 11.80 3.39
C ARG A 224 -12.74 11.40 3.50
N VAL A 225 -13.61 12.31 3.92
CA VAL A 225 -15.06 12.06 3.98
C VAL A 225 -15.61 11.74 2.60
N PHE A 226 -15.27 12.54 1.59
CA PHE A 226 -15.66 12.26 0.20
C PHE A 226 -15.17 10.87 -0.26
N GLY A 227 -13.91 10.53 0.03
CA GLY A 227 -13.35 9.22 -0.29
C GLY A 227 -14.14 8.06 0.35
N VAL A 228 -14.49 8.17 1.63
CA VAL A 228 -15.30 7.15 2.33
C VAL A 228 -16.69 7.03 1.71
N LEU A 229 -17.36 8.14 1.39
CA LEU A 229 -18.68 8.13 0.75
C LEU A 229 -18.64 7.50 -0.65
N ALA A 230 -17.62 7.84 -1.46
CA ALA A 230 -17.43 7.25 -2.78
C ALA A 230 -17.23 5.73 -2.69
N LEU A 231 -16.42 5.26 -1.74
CA LEU A 231 -16.23 3.84 -1.46
C LEU A 231 -17.53 3.15 -1.02
N GLY A 232 -18.35 3.82 -0.21
CA GLY A 232 -19.70 3.35 0.14
C GLY A 232 -20.60 3.16 -1.09
N GLY A 233 -20.55 4.09 -2.04
CA GLY A 233 -21.25 3.97 -3.33
C GLY A 233 -20.77 2.77 -4.15
N VAL A 234 -19.46 2.52 -4.20
CA VAL A 234 -18.90 1.31 -4.86
C VAL A 234 -19.39 0.04 -4.18
N LEU A 235 -19.43 0.00 -2.85
CA LEU A 235 -19.93 -1.17 -2.10
C LEU A 235 -21.40 -1.43 -2.41
N LEU A 236 -22.23 -0.38 -2.43
CA LEU A 236 -23.65 -0.47 -2.79
C LEU A 236 -23.82 -1.00 -4.22
N GLY A 237 -23.11 -0.42 -5.19
CA GLY A 237 -23.13 -0.89 -6.57
C GLY A 237 -22.68 -2.34 -6.71
N GLY A 238 -21.65 -2.75 -5.96
CA GLY A 238 -21.20 -4.14 -5.86
C GLY A 238 -22.28 -5.08 -5.33
N ALA A 239 -22.95 -4.69 -4.23
CA ALA A 239 -24.04 -5.45 -3.61
C ALA A 239 -25.22 -5.63 -4.57
N LEU A 240 -25.64 -4.56 -5.26
CA LEU A 240 -26.71 -4.61 -6.26
C LEU A 240 -26.38 -5.51 -7.47
N ARG A 241 -25.09 -5.77 -7.73
CA ARG A 241 -24.61 -6.62 -8.83
C ARG A 241 -24.48 -8.10 -8.45
N VAL A 242 -24.67 -8.46 -7.17
CA VAL A 242 -24.65 -9.85 -6.72
C VAL A 242 -25.78 -10.62 -7.38
N ARG A 243 -25.49 -11.82 -7.88
CA ARG A 243 -26.47 -12.71 -8.52
C ARG A 243 -26.55 -14.02 -7.75
N PRO A 244 -27.46 -14.14 -6.76
CA PRO A 244 -27.55 -15.33 -5.90
C PRO A 244 -27.72 -16.64 -6.67
N SER A 245 -28.47 -16.63 -7.78
CA SER A 245 -28.67 -17.79 -8.66
C SER A 245 -27.39 -18.32 -9.34
N LYS A 246 -26.29 -17.56 -9.29
CA LYS A 246 -24.98 -17.92 -9.85
C LYS A 246 -23.96 -18.32 -8.77
N LEU A 247 -24.36 -18.35 -7.51
CA LEU A 247 -23.54 -18.73 -6.36
C LEU A 247 -23.56 -20.25 -6.12
N PRO A 248 -22.60 -20.81 -5.35
CA PRO A 248 -22.72 -22.18 -4.85
C PRO A 248 -23.98 -22.31 -3.99
N LYS A 249 -24.63 -23.49 -4.06
CA LYS A 249 -25.74 -23.80 -3.16
C LYS A 249 -25.14 -24.12 -1.80
N LEU A 250 -25.46 -23.31 -0.80
CA LEU A 250 -25.29 -23.68 0.60
C LEU A 250 -26.47 -24.61 0.92
N PHE A 251 -26.18 -25.66 1.67
CA PHE A 251 -27.02 -26.85 1.91
C PHE A 251 -28.49 -26.54 2.17
#